data_AF-A0A3A6MSJ7-F1
#
_entry.id   AF-A0A3A6MSJ7-F1
#
_cell.length_a   1.000
_cell.length_b   1.000
_cell.length_c   1.000
_cell.angle_alpha   90.00
_cell.angle_beta   90.00
_cell.angle_gamma   90.00
#
_symmetry.space_group_name_H-M   'P 1'
#
loop_
_entity.id
_entity.type
_entity.pdbx_description
1 polymer ?
#
loop_
_entity_poly.entity_id
_entity_poly.type
_entity_poly.pdbx_seq_one_letter_code
_entity_poly.pdbx_strand_id
1 'polypeptide(L)'
;MQGKLASVLPVGLSLFDSVQNGGAFVRDVTTKIGSTWKRSIRSIGGYWLGTAEWEGPASEMEDIFANSLMGRVQESVCGLVTWEGFLAEMELQLGRMKLTRSWTELINKVKVMYSRIGENLLANGSAESAAWAAYGTPTIREQSTAWVSHGTYSCHIATNAKWEGCYIHDAGGEAIAAGKSYHFQVTVKVVSGYWRVALYNMNNFSEVFDYADIPNTTDPQVIELAIADSQAWTVGIAIYQYYGTTAEIYADGAVLQEAPSRAETSWYKNAQSIADYGTHELILSQAGMSAAAAQALAETELAKRLWPRSYPPRALQDTSTKEMEKAKLKLVVYGYVFGLTKRYSIADGEDNCSSWVTNLLTGDDNITAGMIQANTQQFAISAANPMRVWDMMRQIAQSGDALDSRWTLGVYEGRKLHYLQAETGIIARLRNGRFYNSAGSLIDPWLAQPGYVFLDDMPSVVGAPTTTNIDDQKIVYMEEVEFDAAKWLKTGRGLGYRMEANR
;
A
#
# COMPACT_ATOMS: atom_id res chain seq x y z
N MET A 1 10.29 44.25 38.50
CA MET A 1 9.34 43.16 38.79
C MET A 1 8.16 43.28 37.83
N GLN A 2 8.23 42.63 36.67
CA GLN A 2 7.08 42.52 35.77
C GLN A 2 6.19 41.38 36.30
N GLY A 3 4.96 41.72 36.65
CA GLY A 3 3.96 40.78 37.12
C GLY A 3 3.79 39.64 36.11
N LYS A 4 3.90 38.42 36.61
CA LYS A 4 3.60 37.18 35.90
C LYS A 4 2.09 37.14 35.66
N LEU A 5 1.59 37.89 34.69
CA LEU A 5 0.24 37.69 34.16
C LEU A 5 0.18 36.22 33.77
N ALA A 6 -0.73 35.48 34.39
CA ALA A 6 -1.07 34.13 33.93
C ALA A 6 -1.50 34.28 32.48
N SER A 7 -0.59 33.97 31.55
CA SER A 7 -0.81 34.14 30.12
C SER A 7 -1.97 33.23 29.75
N VAL A 8 -3.13 33.80 29.45
CA VAL A 8 -4.26 33.04 28.89
C VAL A 8 -3.80 32.48 27.55
N LEU A 9 -4.21 31.25 27.23
CA LEU A 9 -3.94 30.68 25.93
C LEU A 9 -4.64 31.54 24.86
N PRO A 10 -3.92 32.06 23.85
CA PRO A 10 -4.50 32.96 22.86
C PRO A 10 -5.27 32.22 21.75
N VAL A 11 -5.23 30.88 21.75
CA VAL A 11 -5.94 30.04 20.79
C VAL A 11 -7.19 29.42 21.41
N GLY A 12 -8.27 29.38 20.64
CA GLY A 12 -9.48 28.62 20.95
C GLY A 12 -9.42 27.25 20.29
N LEU A 13 -9.77 26.20 21.04
CA LEU A 13 -9.84 24.82 20.57
C LEU A 13 -11.28 24.30 20.64
N SER A 14 -11.80 23.86 19.51
CA SER A 14 -13.16 23.32 19.39
C SER A 14 -13.13 21.87 18.91
N LEU A 15 -13.97 21.05 19.52
CA LEU A 15 -14.23 19.67 19.12
C LEU A 15 -15.57 19.60 18.39
N PHE A 16 -15.56 18.93 17.24
CA PHE A 16 -16.70 18.65 16.40
C PHE A 16 -16.87 17.14 16.24
N ASP A 17 -18.04 16.73 15.78
CA ASP A 17 -18.36 15.34 15.48
C ASP A 17 -17.51 14.81 14.31
N SER A 18 -17.66 13.53 14.00
CA SER A 18 -16.95 12.86 12.91
C SER A 18 -17.01 13.69 11.63
N VAL A 19 -15.85 13.83 10.98
CA VAL A 19 -15.70 14.50 9.68
C VAL A 19 -16.63 13.87 8.62
N GLN A 20 -16.98 12.60 8.79
CA GLN A 20 -17.92 11.89 7.92
C GLN A 20 -19.40 12.24 8.19
N ASN A 21 -19.74 12.57 9.44
CA ASN A 21 -21.13 12.81 9.88
C ASN A 21 -21.51 14.30 9.86
N GLY A 22 -20.89 15.09 8.99
CA GLY A 22 -21.21 16.51 8.80
C GLY A 22 -20.57 17.46 9.82
N GLY A 23 -19.79 16.96 10.79
CA GLY A 23 -18.91 17.79 11.63
C GLY A 23 -19.64 18.81 12.51
N ALA A 24 -20.77 18.42 13.11
CA ALA A 24 -21.52 19.27 14.04
C ALA A 24 -20.65 19.68 15.26
N PHE A 25 -20.86 20.89 15.79
CA PHE A 25 -20.13 21.34 16.97
C PHE A 25 -20.53 20.51 18.19
N VAL A 26 -19.52 19.94 18.88
CA VAL A 26 -19.73 19.13 20.08
C VAL A 26 -19.48 19.98 21.32
N ARG A 27 -18.30 20.60 21.42
CA ARG A 27 -17.92 21.43 22.58
C ARG A 27 -16.64 22.24 22.38
N ASP A 28 -16.48 23.27 23.19
CA ASP A 28 -15.22 23.98 23.40
C ASP A 28 -14.33 23.17 24.36
N VAL A 29 -13.10 22.85 23.91
CA VAL A 29 -12.11 22.07 24.66
C VAL A 29 -10.90 22.91 25.07
N THR A 30 -10.92 24.24 24.87
CA THR A 30 -9.82 25.16 25.16
C THR A 30 -9.34 25.03 26.61
N THR A 31 -10.26 25.00 27.57
CA THR A 31 -9.93 24.88 29.00
C THR A 31 -9.52 23.46 29.41
N LYS A 32 -9.83 22.45 28.58
CA LYS A 32 -9.58 21.04 28.88
C LYS A 32 -8.23 20.57 28.39
N ILE A 33 -7.88 20.90 27.15
CA ILE A 33 -6.65 20.43 26.49
C ILE A 33 -5.71 21.57 26.08
N GLY A 34 -6.12 22.83 26.15
CA GLY A 34 -5.33 23.94 25.64
C GLY A 34 -3.97 24.12 26.31
N SER A 35 -3.85 23.76 27.59
CA SER A 35 -2.56 23.83 28.30
C SER A 35 -1.55 22.73 27.91
N THR A 36 -2.03 21.65 27.28
CA THR A 36 -1.24 20.50 26.84
C THR A 36 -1.19 20.38 25.31
N TRP A 37 -1.88 21.28 24.60
CA TRP A 37 -1.98 21.28 23.15
C TRP A 37 -0.62 21.54 22.51
N LYS A 38 -0.31 20.69 21.54
CA LYS A 38 0.90 20.78 20.74
C LYS A 38 0.57 20.38 19.32
N ARG A 39 1.08 21.11 18.33
CA ARG A 39 0.81 20.81 16.91
C ARG A 39 1.97 21.14 15.99
N SER A 40 1.95 20.59 14.79
CA SER A 40 2.90 20.94 13.72
C SER A 40 2.25 21.17 12.36
N ILE A 41 2.94 21.98 11.55
CA ILE A 41 2.60 22.30 10.17
C ILE A 41 3.85 22.04 9.32
N ARG A 42 3.71 21.33 8.21
CA ARG A 42 4.79 20.98 7.28
C ARG A 42 4.61 21.61 5.91
N SER A 43 5.70 21.98 5.25
CA SER A 43 5.70 22.45 3.85
C SER A 43 5.14 21.39 2.90
N ILE A 44 5.51 20.13 3.14
CA ILE A 44 4.92 18.95 2.51
C ILE A 44 4.12 18.20 3.59
N GLY A 45 2.82 18.46 3.63
CA GLY A 45 1.85 17.90 4.58
C GLY A 45 0.74 18.89 4.91
N GLY A 46 1.05 20.18 5.02
CA GLY A 46 0.14 21.19 5.55
C GLY A 46 -0.05 21.02 7.04
N TYR A 47 -1.29 21.09 7.53
CA TYR A 47 -1.60 20.70 8.90
C TYR A 47 -1.22 19.23 9.10
N TRP A 48 -0.29 18.95 10.02
CA TRP A 48 0.35 17.64 10.10
C TRP A 48 -0.11 16.84 11.30
N LEU A 49 0.37 17.18 12.50
CA LEU A 49 0.12 16.41 13.72
C LEU A 49 -0.30 17.34 14.85
N GLY A 50 -1.28 16.94 15.64
CA GLY A 50 -1.70 17.56 16.89
C GLY A 50 -1.67 16.52 18.01
N THR A 51 -1.32 16.93 19.22
CA THR A 51 -1.33 16.09 20.42
C THR A 51 -1.84 16.89 21.60
N ALA A 52 -2.60 16.24 22.47
CA ALA A 52 -3.11 16.83 23.70
C ALA A 52 -3.33 15.77 24.77
N GLU A 53 -3.36 16.21 26.02
CA GLU A 53 -3.76 15.38 27.16
C GLU A 53 -4.97 16.00 27.84
N TRP A 54 -6.02 15.20 28.07
CA TRP A 54 -7.24 15.58 28.75
C TRP A 54 -7.37 14.79 30.04
N GLU A 55 -7.50 15.48 31.18
CA GLU A 55 -7.83 14.86 32.47
C GLU A 55 -9.23 15.26 32.93
N GLY A 56 -10.04 14.28 33.35
CA GLY A 56 -11.44 14.53 33.71
C GLY A 56 -12.13 13.37 34.45
N PRO A 57 -13.45 13.49 34.67
CA PRO A 57 -14.28 12.39 35.16
C PRO A 57 -14.23 11.19 34.21
N ALA A 58 -14.22 9.97 34.76
CA ALA A 58 -14.12 8.74 33.97
C ALA A 58 -15.23 8.62 32.91
N SER A 59 -16.47 8.95 33.26
CA SER A 59 -17.61 8.90 32.34
C SER A 59 -17.45 9.82 31.12
N GLU A 60 -16.86 11.00 31.30
CA GLU A 60 -16.58 11.92 30.19
C GLU A 60 -15.48 11.36 29.29
N MET A 61 -14.43 10.76 29.87
CA MET A 61 -13.31 10.22 29.10
C MET A 61 -13.70 8.96 28.32
N GLU A 62 -14.56 8.12 28.91
CA GLU A 62 -15.12 6.93 28.25
C GLU A 62 -16.01 7.30 27.06
N ASP A 63 -16.86 8.33 27.20
CA ASP A 63 -17.72 8.81 26.11
C ASP A 63 -16.90 9.33 24.92
N ILE A 64 -15.89 10.18 25.19
CA ILE A 64 -15.00 10.68 24.14
C ILE A 64 -14.22 9.53 23.48
N PHE A 65 -13.70 8.58 24.27
CA PHE A 65 -12.98 7.43 23.75
C PHE A 65 -13.85 6.51 22.87
N ALA A 66 -15.13 6.36 23.23
CA ALA A 66 -16.08 5.52 22.50
C ALA A 66 -16.61 6.18 21.22
N ASN A 67 -16.84 7.49 21.24
CA ASN A 67 -17.64 8.16 20.21
C ASN A 67 -16.90 9.23 19.39
N SER A 68 -15.72 9.69 19.81
CA SER A 68 -15.04 10.83 19.17
C SER A 68 -13.92 10.46 18.18
N LEU A 69 -13.74 9.19 17.83
CA LEU A 69 -12.81 8.83 16.74
C LEU A 69 -13.30 9.49 15.44
N MET A 70 -12.37 10.01 14.62
CA MET A 70 -12.65 10.85 13.46
C MET A 70 -13.29 12.22 13.76
N GLY A 71 -13.48 12.58 15.04
CA GLY A 71 -13.98 13.89 15.44
C GLY A 71 -13.03 15.01 15.01
N ARG A 72 -13.55 16.08 14.41
CA ARG A 72 -12.72 17.21 13.97
C ARG A 72 -12.29 18.07 15.15
N VAL A 73 -11.00 18.38 15.22
CA VAL A 73 -10.42 19.34 16.17
C VAL A 73 -9.97 20.56 15.38
N GLN A 74 -10.40 21.74 15.82
CA GLN A 74 -10.09 23.02 15.18
C GLN A 74 -9.45 23.98 16.18
N GLU A 75 -8.29 24.51 15.80
CA GLU A 75 -7.63 25.64 16.45
C GLU A 75 -8.01 26.92 15.72
N SER A 76 -8.41 27.95 16.48
CA SER A 76 -8.75 29.25 15.91
C SER A 76 -8.24 30.41 16.76
N VAL A 77 -7.94 31.52 16.10
CA VAL A 77 -7.47 32.77 16.71
C VAL A 77 -8.18 33.92 16.04
N CYS A 78 -8.92 34.73 16.81
CA CYS A 78 -9.66 35.89 16.30
C CYS A 78 -10.56 35.56 15.09
N GLY A 79 -11.13 34.35 15.05
CA GLY A 79 -11.97 33.87 13.95
C GLY A 79 -11.23 33.23 12.77
N LEU A 80 -9.90 33.27 12.73
CA LEU A 80 -9.08 32.58 11.73
C LEU A 80 -8.80 31.15 12.19
N VAL A 81 -8.97 30.15 11.30
CA VAL A 81 -8.53 28.78 11.56
C VAL A 81 -7.03 28.67 11.34
N THR A 82 -6.29 28.43 12.42
CA THR A 82 -4.82 28.31 12.39
C THR A 82 -4.35 26.87 12.28
N TRP A 83 -5.21 25.90 12.60
CA TRP A 83 -4.96 24.48 12.44
C TRP A 83 -6.27 23.68 12.50
N GLU A 84 -6.38 22.62 11.70
CA GLU A 84 -7.45 21.64 11.82
C GLU A 84 -7.00 20.22 11.49
N GLY A 85 -7.68 19.25 12.08
CA GLY A 85 -7.45 17.83 11.85
C GLY A 85 -8.56 16.98 12.47
N PHE A 86 -8.35 15.67 12.51
CA PHE A 86 -9.29 14.70 13.07
C PHE A 86 -8.63 13.81 14.11
N LEU A 87 -9.40 13.39 15.11
CA LEU A 87 -8.96 12.46 16.15
C LEU A 87 -8.68 11.09 15.54
N ALA A 88 -7.42 10.72 15.46
CA ALA A 88 -6.97 9.48 14.84
C ALA A 88 -6.60 8.42 15.87
N GLU A 89 -6.01 8.81 17.00
CA GLU A 89 -5.63 7.85 18.04
C GLU A 89 -5.97 8.39 19.43
N MET A 90 -6.40 7.48 20.30
CA MET A 90 -6.75 7.78 21.68
C MET A 90 -6.19 6.71 22.61
N GLU A 91 -5.54 7.13 23.70
CA GLU A 91 -5.15 6.26 24.81
C GLU A 91 -5.93 6.69 26.05
N LEU A 92 -6.88 5.86 26.49
CA LEU A 92 -7.63 6.05 27.71
C LEU A 92 -6.94 5.33 28.87
N GLN A 93 -6.61 6.08 29.91
CA GLN A 93 -6.08 5.57 31.16
C GLN A 93 -7.13 5.69 32.27
N LEU A 94 -7.57 4.54 32.78
CA LEU A 94 -8.48 4.42 33.93
C LEU A 94 -7.70 3.76 35.09
N GLY A 95 -7.13 4.60 35.96
CA GLY A 95 -6.18 4.15 36.97
C GLY A 95 -4.96 3.48 36.33
N ARG A 96 -4.82 2.16 36.52
CA ARG A 96 -3.73 1.34 35.94
C ARG A 96 -4.08 0.70 34.58
N MET A 97 -5.35 0.69 34.19
CA MET A 97 -5.76 0.14 32.90
C MET A 97 -5.50 1.16 31.79
N LYS A 98 -4.97 0.68 30.67
CA LYS A 98 -4.78 1.45 29.44
C LYS A 98 -5.52 0.78 28.30
N LEU A 99 -6.37 1.54 27.64
CA LEU A 99 -7.07 1.13 26.41
C LEU A 99 -6.61 2.04 25.29
N THR A 100 -6.29 1.44 24.14
CA THR A 100 -5.89 2.18 22.95
C THR A 100 -6.90 1.92 21.84
N ARG A 101 -7.27 2.98 21.12
CA ARG A 101 -8.09 2.91 19.92
C ARG A 101 -7.42 3.74 18.84
N SER A 102 -7.24 3.15 17.66
CA SER A 102 -6.55 3.81 16.55
C SER A 102 -7.33 3.66 15.25
N TRP A 103 -7.39 4.76 14.50
CA TRP A 103 -7.85 4.85 13.14
C TRP A 103 -6.83 4.27 12.16
N THR A 104 -5.54 4.23 12.51
CA THR A 104 -4.48 3.81 11.58
C THR A 104 -4.47 2.32 11.29
N GLU A 105 -4.99 1.51 12.21
CA GLU A 105 -5.07 0.05 12.08
C GLU A 105 -6.33 -0.43 11.34
N LEU A 106 -7.29 0.47 11.10
CA LEU A 106 -8.52 0.18 10.39
C LEU A 106 -8.25 -0.08 8.92
N ILE A 107 -8.84 -1.14 8.37
CA ILE A 107 -8.81 -1.46 6.95
C ILE A 107 -10.20 -1.92 6.54
N ASN A 108 -10.83 -1.20 5.61
CA ASN A 108 -12.20 -1.46 5.17
C ASN A 108 -12.31 -1.70 3.66
N LYS A 109 -11.17 -1.76 2.96
CA LYS A 109 -11.06 -2.11 1.55
C LYS A 109 -9.78 -2.92 1.30
N VAL A 110 -9.91 -4.18 0.86
CA VAL A 110 -8.79 -5.13 0.73
C VAL A 110 -8.73 -5.71 -0.68
N LYS A 111 -7.51 -5.86 -1.19
CA LYS A 111 -7.20 -6.55 -2.45
C LYS A 111 -5.97 -7.43 -2.25
N VAL A 112 -5.91 -8.55 -2.95
CA VAL A 112 -4.73 -9.43 -2.98
C VAL A 112 -4.14 -9.40 -4.38
N MET A 113 -2.87 -9.04 -4.48
CA MET A 113 -2.01 -9.31 -5.62
C MET A 113 -1.29 -10.63 -5.37
N TYR A 114 -1.37 -11.57 -6.29
CA TYR A 114 -0.76 -12.88 -6.10
C TYR A 114 -0.17 -13.46 -7.37
N SER A 115 0.83 -14.33 -7.25
CA SER A 115 1.16 -15.24 -8.34
C SER A 115 0.22 -16.44 -8.29
N ARG A 116 -0.58 -16.59 -9.34
CA ARG A 116 -1.55 -17.67 -9.47
C ARG A 116 -0.80 -18.99 -9.65
N ILE A 117 -1.15 -20.00 -8.86
CA ILE A 117 -0.82 -21.38 -9.21
C ILE A 117 -1.71 -21.75 -10.40
N GLY A 118 -1.10 -22.16 -11.51
CA GLY A 118 -1.84 -22.57 -12.69
C GLY A 118 -2.83 -23.70 -12.41
N GLU A 119 -3.86 -23.79 -13.24
CA GLU A 119 -4.79 -24.91 -13.17
C GLU A 119 -4.21 -26.11 -13.93
N ASN A 120 -4.26 -27.28 -13.31
CA ASN A 120 -3.95 -28.54 -13.98
C ASN A 120 -5.09 -28.84 -14.95
N LEU A 121 -4.74 -28.96 -16.23
CA LEU A 121 -5.69 -29.23 -17.30
C LEU A 121 -5.87 -30.72 -17.54
N LEU A 122 -4.78 -31.52 -17.49
CA LEU A 122 -4.83 -32.94 -17.83
C LEU A 122 -5.69 -33.78 -16.87
N ALA A 123 -6.69 -34.44 -17.45
CA ALA A 123 -7.35 -35.58 -16.82
C ALA A 123 -6.47 -36.85 -16.94
N ASN A 124 -6.29 -37.60 -15.84
CA ASN A 124 -5.60 -38.90 -15.79
C ASN A 124 -4.11 -38.89 -16.24
N GLY A 125 -3.35 -37.89 -15.80
CA GLY A 125 -1.91 -37.77 -16.08
C GLY A 125 -1.02 -38.91 -15.54
N SER A 126 -1.52 -39.77 -14.66
CA SER A 126 -0.81 -40.96 -14.14
C SER A 126 -1.37 -42.30 -14.62
N ALA A 127 -2.24 -42.30 -15.64
CA ALA A 127 -2.85 -43.54 -16.14
C ALA A 127 -3.52 -44.38 -15.04
N GLU A 128 -4.12 -43.76 -14.02
CA GLU A 128 -4.77 -44.42 -12.88
C GLU A 128 -6.11 -45.07 -13.26
N SER A 129 -6.87 -44.43 -14.15
CA SER A 129 -8.19 -44.92 -14.56
C SER A 129 -8.16 -45.88 -15.74
N ALA A 130 -7.19 -45.71 -16.64
CA ALA A 130 -6.93 -46.56 -17.80
C ALA A 130 -5.56 -46.21 -18.39
N ALA A 131 -5.04 -47.11 -19.24
CA ALA A 131 -3.92 -46.79 -20.11
C ALA A 131 -4.31 -45.66 -21.07
N TRP A 132 -3.34 -44.82 -21.42
CA TRP A 132 -3.50 -43.73 -22.37
C TRP A 132 -3.97 -44.21 -23.76
N ALA A 133 -4.54 -43.32 -24.57
CA ALA A 133 -5.06 -43.70 -25.88
C ALA A 133 -3.92 -44.02 -26.87
N ALA A 134 -4.17 -44.86 -27.88
CA ALA A 134 -3.12 -45.26 -28.82
C ALA A 134 -2.81 -44.14 -29.82
N TYR A 135 -1.53 -43.89 -30.06
CA TYR A 135 -1.01 -43.16 -31.21
C TYR A 135 -0.53 -44.19 -32.23
N GLY A 136 -1.20 -44.34 -33.37
CA GLY A 136 -0.93 -45.43 -34.32
C GLY A 136 -1.35 -46.79 -33.74
N THR A 137 -0.54 -47.83 -33.97
CA THR A 137 -0.83 -49.23 -33.59
C THR A 137 0.25 -49.86 -32.70
N PRO A 138 0.56 -49.28 -31.52
CA PRO A 138 1.57 -49.82 -30.62
C PRO A 138 1.26 -51.28 -30.28
N THR A 139 2.31 -52.10 -30.17
CA THR A 139 2.19 -53.52 -29.86
C THR A 139 1.71 -53.77 -28.44
N ILE A 140 2.14 -52.93 -27.49
CA ILE A 140 1.72 -52.96 -26.08
C ILE A 140 1.28 -51.55 -25.66
N ARG A 141 0.16 -51.51 -24.94
CA ARG A 141 -0.40 -50.30 -24.30
C ARG A 141 -1.25 -50.71 -23.11
N GLU A 142 -0.70 -50.62 -21.92
CA GLU A 142 -1.37 -51.06 -20.69
C GLU A 142 -1.01 -50.21 -19.48
N GLN A 143 -1.85 -50.31 -18.44
CA GLN A 143 -1.49 -49.83 -17.11
C GLN A 143 -0.46 -50.80 -16.53
N SER A 144 0.61 -50.27 -15.96
CA SER A 144 1.68 -51.09 -15.37
C SER A 144 2.01 -50.63 -13.97
N THR A 145 2.33 -51.60 -13.12
CA THR A 145 2.91 -51.37 -11.78
C THR A 145 4.41 -51.64 -11.75
N ALA A 146 5.00 -52.05 -12.89
CA ALA A 146 6.41 -52.43 -12.99
C ALA A 146 7.36 -51.22 -12.80
N TRP A 147 6.90 -50.04 -13.18
CA TRP A 147 7.53 -48.77 -12.84
C TRP A 147 6.43 -47.72 -12.64
N VAL A 148 6.53 -46.93 -11.58
CA VAL A 148 5.58 -45.87 -11.24
C VAL A 148 6.36 -44.72 -10.64
N SER A 149 6.07 -43.50 -11.08
CA SER A 149 6.61 -42.25 -10.55
C SER A 149 5.61 -41.54 -9.63
N HIS A 150 4.31 -41.66 -9.90
CA HIS A 150 3.21 -40.99 -9.22
C HIS A 150 2.01 -41.93 -9.16
N GLY A 151 1.35 -42.04 -8.00
CA GLY A 151 0.15 -42.87 -7.86
C GLY A 151 0.46 -44.38 -7.79
N THR A 152 -0.40 -45.17 -8.41
CA THR A 152 -0.40 -46.65 -8.40
C THR A 152 0.03 -47.25 -9.72
N TYR A 153 -0.24 -46.57 -10.84
CA TYR A 153 -0.02 -47.10 -12.19
C TYR A 153 0.83 -46.13 -13.03
N SER A 154 1.50 -46.66 -14.04
CA SER A 154 2.05 -45.89 -15.15
C SER A 154 1.50 -46.41 -16.48
N CYS A 155 1.75 -45.69 -17.57
CA CYS A 155 1.49 -46.20 -18.91
C CYS A 155 2.73 -46.91 -19.45
N HIS A 156 2.61 -48.22 -19.72
CA HIS A 156 3.62 -49.01 -20.42
C HIS A 156 3.32 -49.05 -21.91
N ILE A 157 4.33 -48.76 -22.73
CA ILE A 157 4.20 -48.63 -24.18
C ILE A 157 5.33 -49.39 -24.84
N ALA A 158 4.99 -50.29 -25.76
CA ALA A 158 5.96 -50.93 -26.65
C ALA A 158 5.44 -50.96 -28.08
N THR A 159 6.34 -50.79 -29.06
CA THR A 159 6.00 -50.76 -30.48
C THR A 159 7.09 -51.39 -31.34
N ASN A 160 6.67 -51.89 -32.50
CA ASN A 160 7.53 -52.41 -33.55
C ASN A 160 7.56 -51.53 -34.82
N ALA A 161 7.09 -50.28 -34.74
CA ALA A 161 7.07 -49.37 -35.87
C ALA A 161 7.33 -47.92 -35.47
N LYS A 162 7.80 -47.15 -36.46
CA LYS A 162 7.98 -45.71 -36.33
C LYS A 162 6.62 -45.00 -36.29
N TRP A 163 6.53 -43.91 -35.54
CA TRP A 163 5.33 -43.09 -35.37
C TRP A 163 4.19 -43.82 -34.66
N GLU A 164 4.53 -44.69 -33.71
CA GLU A 164 3.57 -45.35 -32.83
C GLU A 164 3.89 -45.05 -31.37
N GLY A 165 2.86 -45.02 -30.53
CA GLY A 165 2.97 -44.70 -29.12
C GLY A 165 1.61 -44.45 -28.47
N CYS A 166 1.49 -43.42 -27.64
CA CYS A 166 0.25 -43.05 -26.95
C CYS A 166 -0.03 -41.54 -26.96
N TYR A 167 -1.32 -41.20 -26.94
CA TYR A 167 -1.80 -39.87 -26.58
C TYR A 167 -2.03 -39.81 -25.08
N ILE A 168 -1.29 -38.93 -24.40
CA ILE A 168 -1.33 -38.76 -22.94
C ILE A 168 -2.69 -38.23 -22.46
N HIS A 169 -3.37 -37.49 -23.33
CA HIS A 169 -4.75 -37.05 -23.15
C HIS A 169 -5.66 -37.70 -24.21
N ASP A 170 -6.97 -37.71 -23.97
CA ASP A 170 -7.95 -38.20 -24.94
C ASP A 170 -7.74 -37.59 -26.32
N ALA A 171 -8.13 -38.32 -27.37
CA ALA A 171 -8.04 -37.89 -28.77
C ALA A 171 -8.82 -36.59 -29.08
N GLY A 172 -9.53 -36.01 -28.10
CA GLY A 172 -10.14 -34.69 -28.18
C GLY A 172 -9.21 -33.53 -27.80
N GLY A 173 -8.05 -33.78 -27.18
CA GLY A 173 -7.09 -32.77 -26.70
C GLY A 173 -7.59 -31.89 -25.55
N GLU A 174 -6.74 -30.97 -25.09
CA GLU A 174 -7.04 -30.01 -24.02
C GLU A 174 -7.18 -28.59 -24.53
N ALA A 175 -8.26 -27.91 -24.16
CA ALA A 175 -8.49 -26.53 -24.55
C ALA A 175 -7.57 -25.58 -23.77
N ILE A 176 -6.70 -24.87 -24.48
CA ILE A 176 -5.90 -23.76 -23.95
C ILE A 176 -6.49 -22.43 -24.39
N ALA A 177 -6.38 -21.41 -23.55
CA ALA A 177 -6.92 -20.08 -23.83
C ALA A 177 -5.87 -19.17 -24.46
N ALA A 178 -6.34 -18.19 -25.25
CA ALA A 178 -5.48 -17.15 -25.80
C ALA A 178 -4.90 -16.26 -24.69
N GLY A 179 -3.69 -15.73 -24.85
CA GLY A 179 -3.13 -14.76 -23.88
C GLY A 179 -2.45 -15.41 -22.67
N LYS A 180 -2.23 -16.73 -22.70
CA LYS A 180 -1.73 -17.52 -21.57
C LYS A 180 -0.58 -18.42 -21.98
N SER A 181 0.37 -18.59 -21.07
CA SER A 181 1.44 -19.57 -21.20
C SER A 181 1.12 -20.81 -20.39
N TYR A 182 1.58 -21.97 -20.85
CA TYR A 182 1.36 -23.26 -20.19
C TYR A 182 2.69 -24.01 -20.08
N HIS A 183 2.75 -24.92 -19.11
CA HIS A 183 3.88 -25.81 -18.88
C HIS A 183 3.37 -27.25 -18.91
N PHE A 184 4.01 -28.08 -19.73
CA PHE A 184 3.79 -29.52 -19.74
C PHE A 184 5.00 -30.23 -19.15
N GLN A 185 4.76 -31.23 -18.31
CA GLN A 185 5.80 -32.15 -17.86
C GLN A 185 5.31 -33.59 -17.89
N VAL A 186 6.22 -34.55 -18.09
CA VAL A 186 5.97 -35.99 -17.92
C VAL A 186 7.22 -36.68 -17.43
N THR A 187 7.08 -37.65 -16.53
CA THR A 187 8.19 -38.50 -16.09
C THR A 187 8.22 -39.76 -16.94
N VAL A 188 9.38 -40.07 -17.50
CA VAL A 188 9.57 -41.22 -18.40
C VAL A 188 10.75 -42.07 -17.97
N LYS A 189 10.66 -43.37 -18.28
CA LYS A 189 11.75 -44.33 -18.14
C LYS A 189 11.87 -45.14 -19.42
N VAL A 190 12.90 -44.86 -20.21
CA VAL A 190 13.17 -45.57 -21.47
C VAL A 190 13.75 -46.95 -21.15
N VAL A 191 13.18 -47.99 -21.75
CA VAL A 191 13.77 -49.34 -21.74
C VAL A 191 14.60 -49.53 -22.99
N SER A 192 14.05 -49.15 -24.15
CA SER A 192 14.74 -49.20 -25.43
C SER A 192 14.12 -48.25 -26.47
N GLY A 193 14.91 -47.90 -27.49
CA GLY A 193 14.46 -47.12 -28.65
C GLY A 193 14.57 -45.61 -28.47
N TYR A 194 14.03 -44.87 -29.44
CA TYR A 194 14.12 -43.42 -29.50
C TYR A 194 12.71 -42.82 -29.45
N TRP A 195 12.44 -42.13 -28.35
CA TRP A 195 11.13 -41.60 -28.02
C TRP A 195 11.11 -40.09 -28.09
N ARG A 196 9.93 -39.54 -28.38
CA ARG A 196 9.68 -38.10 -28.42
C ARG A 196 8.38 -37.81 -27.71
N VAL A 197 8.38 -36.73 -26.92
CA VAL A 197 7.16 -36.09 -26.45
C VAL A 197 6.89 -34.90 -27.37
N ALA A 198 5.66 -34.78 -27.87
CA ALA A 198 5.27 -33.68 -28.75
C ALA A 198 3.93 -33.08 -28.33
N LEU A 199 3.85 -31.77 -28.43
CA LEU A 199 2.63 -30.98 -28.32
C LEU A 199 2.19 -30.61 -29.74
N TYR A 200 0.97 -30.96 -30.12
CA TYR A 200 0.45 -30.71 -31.47
C TYR A 200 -0.90 -30.00 -31.41
N ASN A 201 -1.19 -29.22 -32.45
CA ASN A 201 -2.48 -28.58 -32.59
C ASN A 201 -3.52 -29.60 -33.09
N MET A 202 -4.54 -29.90 -32.30
CA MET A 202 -5.62 -30.82 -32.68
C MET A 202 -6.46 -30.31 -33.84
N ASN A 203 -6.48 -28.99 -34.09
CA ASN A 203 -7.23 -28.42 -35.21
C ASN A 203 -6.54 -28.69 -36.55
N ASN A 204 -5.23 -28.94 -36.54
CA ASN A 204 -4.44 -29.26 -37.71
C ASN A 204 -3.28 -30.17 -37.28
N PHE A 205 -3.55 -31.49 -37.24
CA PHE A 205 -2.64 -32.58 -36.81
C PHE A 205 -1.27 -32.62 -37.52
N SER A 206 -0.96 -31.67 -38.39
CA SER A 206 0.30 -31.51 -39.11
C SER A 206 1.29 -30.54 -38.44
N GLU A 207 0.85 -29.70 -37.49
CA GLU A 207 1.69 -28.70 -36.82
C GLU A 207 2.08 -29.16 -35.41
N VAL A 208 3.31 -29.70 -35.28
CA VAL A 208 3.97 -29.89 -33.99
C VAL A 208 4.42 -28.52 -33.49
N PHE A 209 3.88 -28.07 -32.36
CA PHE A 209 4.16 -26.77 -31.77
C PHE A 209 5.51 -26.77 -31.06
N ASP A 210 5.72 -27.78 -30.22
CA ASP A 210 6.96 -27.98 -29.49
C ASP A 210 7.16 -29.48 -29.27
N TYR A 211 8.42 -29.91 -29.16
CA TYR A 211 8.74 -31.30 -28.90
C TYR A 211 10.09 -31.43 -28.20
N ALA A 212 10.23 -32.50 -27.43
CA ALA A 212 11.49 -32.91 -26.83
C ALA A 212 11.79 -34.35 -27.23
N ASP A 213 12.98 -34.54 -27.80
CA ASP A 213 13.56 -35.88 -27.96
C ASP A 213 13.98 -36.40 -26.59
N ILE A 214 13.50 -37.59 -26.24
CA ILE A 214 13.80 -38.22 -24.96
C ILE A 214 15.17 -38.90 -25.08
N PRO A 215 16.15 -38.54 -24.23
CA PRO A 215 17.43 -39.22 -24.18
C PRO A 215 17.24 -40.74 -24.01
N ASN A 216 17.95 -41.53 -24.81
CA ASN A 216 17.91 -42.98 -24.73
C ASN A 216 18.77 -43.47 -23.55
N THR A 217 18.31 -43.21 -22.33
CA THR A 217 18.93 -43.63 -21.07
C THR A 217 17.94 -44.43 -20.24
N THR A 218 18.42 -45.44 -19.52
CA THR A 218 17.58 -46.28 -18.66
C THR A 218 17.16 -45.60 -17.35
N ASP A 219 17.78 -44.47 -17.02
CA ASP A 219 17.46 -43.67 -15.84
C ASP A 219 16.16 -42.89 -16.06
N PRO A 220 15.28 -42.78 -15.04
CA PRO A 220 14.09 -41.94 -15.13
C PRO A 220 14.42 -40.46 -15.39
N GLN A 221 13.62 -39.82 -16.23
CA GLN A 221 13.79 -38.42 -16.62
C GLN A 221 12.47 -37.68 -16.57
N VAL A 222 12.52 -36.39 -16.22
CA VAL A 222 11.39 -35.48 -16.38
C VAL A 222 11.60 -34.70 -17.67
N ILE A 223 10.62 -34.79 -18.56
CA ILE A 223 10.59 -34.06 -19.82
C ILE A 223 9.66 -32.87 -19.66
N GLU A 224 10.16 -31.67 -19.89
CA GLU A 224 9.43 -30.41 -19.76
C GLU A 224 9.30 -29.73 -21.13
N LEU A 225 8.11 -29.19 -21.41
CA LEU A 225 7.80 -28.41 -22.61
C LEU A 225 7.04 -27.15 -22.20
N ALA A 226 7.35 -26.03 -22.85
CA ALA A 226 6.71 -24.74 -22.55
C ALA A 226 5.87 -24.28 -23.73
N ILE A 227 4.61 -23.97 -23.47
CA ILE A 227 3.72 -23.34 -24.44
C ILE A 227 3.74 -21.84 -24.15
N ALA A 228 4.43 -21.08 -24.99
CA ALA A 228 4.43 -19.62 -24.92
C ALA A 228 3.01 -19.06 -25.18
N ASP A 229 2.80 -17.78 -24.86
CA ASP A 229 1.52 -17.07 -25.05
C ASP A 229 0.86 -17.42 -26.39
N SER A 230 -0.08 -18.35 -26.34
CA SER A 230 -0.65 -19.01 -27.51
C SER A 230 -1.99 -18.39 -27.86
N GLN A 231 -2.46 -18.61 -29.08
CA GLN A 231 -3.87 -18.39 -29.41
C GLN A 231 -4.74 -19.48 -28.73
N ALA A 232 -6.06 -19.30 -28.74
CA ALA A 232 -6.97 -20.30 -28.19
C ALA A 232 -7.01 -21.54 -29.11
N TRP A 233 -6.52 -22.68 -28.60
CA TRP A 233 -6.40 -23.93 -29.35
C TRP A 233 -6.79 -25.13 -28.51
N THR A 234 -6.88 -26.27 -29.18
CA THR A 234 -6.96 -27.57 -28.53
C THR A 234 -5.62 -28.26 -28.71
N VAL A 235 -4.90 -28.50 -27.61
CA VAL A 235 -3.57 -29.12 -27.62
C VAL A 235 -3.72 -30.62 -27.44
N GLY A 236 -3.10 -31.36 -28.34
CA GLY A 236 -2.89 -32.78 -28.16
C GLY A 236 -1.48 -33.06 -27.66
N ILE A 237 -1.34 -34.09 -26.84
CA ILE A 237 -0.06 -34.47 -26.24
C ILE A 237 0.20 -35.94 -26.57
N ALA A 238 1.30 -36.21 -27.26
CA ALA A 238 1.66 -37.56 -27.64
C ALA A 238 3.09 -37.90 -27.20
N ILE A 239 3.28 -39.16 -26.83
CA ILE A 239 4.58 -39.79 -26.70
C ILE A 239 4.68 -40.92 -27.72
N TYR A 240 5.69 -40.87 -28.59
CA TYR A 240 5.81 -41.84 -29.68
C TYR A 240 7.26 -42.14 -30.05
N GLN A 241 7.47 -43.30 -30.65
CA GLN A 241 8.75 -43.66 -31.23
C GLN A 241 8.98 -42.86 -32.52
N TYR A 242 10.02 -42.03 -32.57
CA TYR A 242 10.31 -41.20 -33.75
C TYR A 242 11.44 -41.78 -34.63
N TYR A 243 12.14 -42.82 -34.16
CA TYR A 243 13.21 -43.48 -34.91
C TYR A 243 13.38 -44.95 -34.50
N GLY A 244 13.70 -45.82 -35.46
CA GLY A 244 13.88 -47.27 -35.26
C GLY A 244 12.61 -48.10 -35.51
N THR A 245 12.68 -49.40 -35.17
CA THR A 245 11.62 -50.39 -35.43
C THR A 245 11.25 -51.23 -34.20
N THR A 246 11.90 -51.06 -33.06
CA THR A 246 11.48 -51.70 -31.80
C THR A 246 11.83 -50.73 -30.68
N ALA A 247 10.86 -50.42 -29.83
CA ALA A 247 11.05 -49.53 -28.69
C ALA A 247 10.10 -49.86 -27.55
N GLU A 248 10.52 -49.53 -26.34
CA GLU A 248 9.77 -49.73 -25.11
C GLU A 248 10.05 -48.61 -24.10
N ILE A 249 8.99 -48.09 -23.47
CA ILE A 249 9.06 -46.99 -22.49
C ILE A 249 7.94 -47.12 -21.44
N TYR A 250 8.21 -46.59 -20.26
CA TYR A 250 7.17 -46.27 -19.27
C TYR A 250 7.05 -44.76 -19.13
N ALA A 251 5.83 -44.25 -19.02
CA ALA A 251 5.54 -42.83 -18.85
C ALA A 251 4.44 -42.61 -17.81
N ASP A 252 4.60 -41.58 -16.98
CA ASP A 252 3.75 -41.32 -15.82
C ASP A 252 3.91 -39.87 -15.31
N GLY A 253 3.00 -39.41 -14.47
CA GLY A 253 3.05 -38.11 -13.80
C GLY A 253 2.94 -36.95 -14.79
N ALA A 254 2.19 -37.12 -15.88
CA ALA A 254 2.00 -36.08 -16.87
C ALA A 254 1.13 -34.95 -16.31
N VAL A 255 1.60 -33.70 -16.42
CA VAL A 255 0.88 -32.51 -15.96
C VAL A 255 0.97 -31.44 -17.04
N LEU A 256 -0.18 -30.99 -17.55
CA LEU A 256 -0.30 -29.73 -18.28
C LEU A 256 -0.92 -28.73 -17.32
N GLN A 257 -0.23 -27.64 -17.06
CA GLN A 257 -0.69 -26.59 -16.16
C GLN A 257 -0.50 -25.21 -16.80
N GLU A 258 -1.37 -24.26 -16.46
CA GLU A 258 -1.12 -22.85 -16.77
C GLU A 258 0.19 -22.39 -16.07
N ALA A 259 1.03 -21.63 -16.76
CA ALA A 259 2.24 -21.11 -16.14
C ALA A 259 1.89 -20.10 -15.04
N PRO A 260 2.70 -19.97 -13.97
CA PRO A 260 2.45 -18.99 -12.94
C PRO A 260 2.36 -17.57 -13.52
N SER A 261 1.24 -16.91 -13.29
CA SER A 261 0.96 -15.56 -13.80
C SER A 261 0.61 -14.61 -12.66
N ARG A 262 0.86 -13.32 -12.84
CA ARG A 262 0.41 -12.28 -11.91
C ARG A 262 -1.10 -12.16 -12.04
N ALA A 263 -1.81 -12.32 -10.93
CA ALA A 263 -3.24 -12.16 -10.83
C ALA A 263 -3.60 -11.27 -9.65
N GLU A 264 -4.81 -10.72 -9.69
CA GLU A 264 -5.31 -9.81 -8.66
C GLU A 264 -6.77 -10.08 -8.38
N THR A 265 -7.19 -9.96 -7.12
CA THR A 265 -8.61 -9.99 -6.77
C THR A 265 -9.26 -8.65 -7.08
N SER A 266 -10.59 -8.63 -7.19
CA SER A 266 -11.34 -7.39 -7.04
C SER A 266 -11.19 -6.82 -5.62
N TRP A 267 -11.57 -5.55 -5.44
CA TRP A 267 -11.61 -4.93 -4.13
C TRP A 267 -12.79 -5.46 -3.31
N TYR A 268 -12.48 -6.09 -2.17
CA TYR A 268 -13.45 -6.39 -1.13
C TYR A 268 -13.61 -5.16 -0.24
N LYS A 269 -14.84 -4.71 -0.01
CA LYS A 269 -15.11 -3.46 0.71
C LYS A 269 -16.31 -3.58 1.63
N ASN A 270 -16.34 -2.77 2.69
CA ASN A 270 -17.51 -2.60 3.53
C ASN A 270 -17.98 -1.15 3.50
N ALA A 271 -19.17 -0.92 2.95
CA ALA A 271 -19.68 0.43 2.72
C ALA A 271 -19.95 1.19 4.04
N GLN A 272 -20.41 0.51 5.09
CA GLN A 272 -20.71 1.18 6.37
C GLN A 272 -19.45 1.68 7.05
N SER A 273 -18.41 0.84 7.17
CA SER A 273 -17.13 1.27 7.75
C SER A 273 -16.47 2.37 6.92
N ILE A 274 -16.62 2.34 5.59
CA ILE A 274 -16.15 3.42 4.72
C ILE A 274 -16.91 4.72 5.01
N ALA A 275 -18.23 4.65 5.15
CA ALA A 275 -19.04 5.82 5.49
C ALA A 275 -18.67 6.39 6.85
N ASP A 276 -18.39 5.56 7.85
CA ASP A 276 -18.11 6.04 9.22
C ASP A 276 -16.66 6.54 9.41
N TYR A 277 -15.68 5.94 8.73
CA TYR A 277 -14.25 6.17 8.99
C TYR A 277 -13.40 6.58 7.77
N GLY A 278 -14.02 6.75 6.60
CA GLY A 278 -13.35 7.02 5.33
C GLY A 278 -12.76 5.74 4.69
N THR A 279 -12.16 5.87 3.52
CA THR A 279 -11.60 4.71 2.78
C THR A 279 -10.20 4.33 3.27
N HIS A 280 -10.01 3.06 3.65
CA HIS A 280 -8.73 2.48 4.06
C HIS A 280 -8.39 1.22 3.28
N GLU A 281 -7.41 1.36 2.40
CA GLU A 281 -7.02 0.32 1.46
C GLU A 281 -5.82 -0.49 1.95
N LEU A 282 -5.88 -1.79 1.70
CA LEU A 282 -4.77 -2.72 1.88
C LEU A 282 -4.62 -3.58 0.62
N ILE A 283 -3.39 -3.60 0.09
CA ILE A 283 -2.99 -4.55 -0.95
C ILE A 283 -2.05 -5.54 -0.30
N LEU A 284 -2.41 -6.81 -0.34
CA LEU A 284 -1.57 -7.92 0.12
C LEU A 284 -0.85 -8.52 -1.07
N SER A 285 0.45 -8.73 -0.96
CA SER A 285 1.24 -9.45 -1.98
C SER A 285 1.50 -10.87 -1.51
N GLN A 286 1.16 -11.87 -2.33
CA GLN A 286 1.33 -13.29 -2.01
C GLN A 286 1.90 -14.06 -3.21
N ALA A 287 2.59 -15.17 -2.95
CA ALA A 287 3.10 -16.03 -4.02
C ALA A 287 2.46 -17.41 -3.92
N GLY A 288 2.20 -18.03 -5.08
CA GLY A 288 1.74 -19.41 -5.17
C GLY A 288 0.37 -19.59 -4.51
N MET A 289 -0.65 -18.88 -4.99
CA MET A 289 -1.99 -18.94 -4.44
C MET A 289 -3.03 -19.25 -5.52
N SER A 290 -4.07 -20.03 -5.18
CA SER A 290 -5.24 -20.18 -6.04
C SER A 290 -6.14 -18.96 -5.94
N ALA A 291 -6.99 -18.71 -6.96
CA ALA A 291 -7.93 -17.60 -6.94
C ALA A 291 -8.86 -17.65 -5.72
N ALA A 292 -9.39 -18.82 -5.39
CA ALA A 292 -10.27 -19.01 -4.23
C ALA A 292 -9.55 -18.73 -2.90
N ALA A 293 -8.30 -19.15 -2.75
CA ALA A 293 -7.52 -18.87 -1.54
C ALA A 293 -7.21 -17.37 -1.40
N ALA A 294 -6.92 -16.68 -2.51
CA ALA A 294 -6.71 -15.24 -2.52
C ALA A 294 -7.97 -14.46 -2.12
N GLN A 295 -9.13 -14.89 -2.61
CA GLN A 295 -10.44 -14.32 -2.23
C GLN A 295 -10.72 -14.52 -0.73
N ALA A 296 -10.57 -15.74 -0.23
CA ALA A 296 -10.78 -16.05 1.19
C ALA A 296 -9.82 -15.27 2.11
N LEU A 297 -8.57 -15.05 1.69
CA LEU A 297 -7.61 -14.22 2.42
C LEU A 297 -8.06 -12.76 2.49
N ALA A 298 -8.52 -12.19 1.37
CA ALA A 298 -8.98 -10.81 1.32
C ALA A 298 -10.17 -10.58 2.26
N GLU A 299 -11.16 -11.48 2.26
CA GLU A 299 -12.33 -11.41 3.13
C GLU A 299 -11.97 -11.60 4.60
N THR A 300 -11.06 -12.53 4.90
CA THR A 300 -10.58 -12.78 6.26
C THR A 300 -9.88 -11.53 6.83
N GLU A 301 -9.01 -10.90 6.06
CA GLU A 301 -8.30 -9.69 6.49
C GLU A 301 -9.25 -8.49 6.62
N LEU A 302 -10.24 -8.36 5.73
CA LEU A 302 -11.30 -7.36 5.85
C LEU A 302 -12.08 -7.55 7.16
N ALA A 303 -12.57 -8.76 7.44
CA ALA A 303 -13.34 -9.05 8.66
C ALA A 303 -12.54 -8.79 9.94
N LYS A 304 -11.22 -9.03 9.92
CA LYS A 304 -10.34 -8.73 11.05
C LYS A 304 -10.17 -7.24 11.31
N ARG A 305 -10.08 -6.39 10.29
CA ARG A 305 -9.68 -4.98 10.45
C ARG A 305 -10.76 -3.96 10.14
N LEU A 306 -11.99 -4.44 9.94
CA LEU A 306 -13.12 -3.64 9.51
C LEU A 306 -13.46 -2.45 10.43
N TRP A 307 -13.31 -2.63 11.74
CA TRP A 307 -13.72 -1.67 12.75
C TRP A 307 -12.54 -1.29 13.66
N PRO A 308 -12.51 -0.06 14.20
CA PRO A 308 -11.46 0.32 15.14
C PRO A 308 -11.59 -0.55 16.39
N ARG A 309 -10.53 -1.28 16.73
CA ARG A 309 -10.49 -2.17 17.89
C ARG A 309 -9.95 -1.43 19.11
N SER A 310 -10.53 -1.73 20.26
CA SER A 310 -9.95 -1.36 21.56
C SER A 310 -9.10 -2.52 22.05
N TYR A 311 -7.81 -2.30 22.25
CA TYR A 311 -6.94 -3.34 22.78
C TYR A 311 -6.85 -3.24 24.31
N PRO A 312 -6.91 -4.39 25.02
CA PRO A 312 -6.67 -4.42 26.45
C PRO A 312 -5.19 -4.10 26.77
N PRO A 313 -4.87 -3.74 28.01
CA PRO A 313 -3.49 -3.49 28.41
C PRO A 313 -2.64 -4.75 28.23
N ARG A 314 -1.38 -4.56 27.80
CA ARG A 314 -0.39 -5.63 27.57
C ARG A 314 -0.07 -6.45 28.84
N ALA A 315 -0.39 -5.94 30.04
CA ALA A 315 -0.27 -6.66 31.30
C ALA A 315 -1.47 -6.35 32.20
N LEU A 316 -2.13 -7.41 32.69
CA LEU A 316 -3.11 -7.32 33.79
C LEU A 316 -2.32 -7.20 35.09
N GLN A 317 -2.12 -5.99 35.61
CA GLN A 317 -1.56 -5.81 36.95
C GLN A 317 -2.66 -5.84 38.00
N ASP A 318 -2.37 -6.51 39.12
CA ASP A 318 -3.26 -6.67 40.26
C ASP A 318 -3.81 -5.31 40.77
N THR A 319 -5.14 -5.26 40.93
CA THR A 319 -5.97 -4.07 41.12
C THR A 319 -6.43 -3.89 42.57
N SER A 320 -5.65 -4.31 43.56
CA SER A 320 -5.98 -4.03 44.95
C SER A 320 -5.64 -2.57 45.35
N THR A 321 -6.70 -1.79 45.57
CA THR A 321 -6.80 -0.66 46.51
C THR A 321 -5.83 0.52 46.35
N LYS A 322 -6.07 1.39 45.36
CA LYS A 322 -5.71 2.83 45.45
C LYS A 322 -6.84 3.70 44.93
N GLU A 323 -6.96 4.90 45.52
CA GLU A 323 -7.92 5.94 45.18
C GLU A 323 -8.07 6.12 43.66
N MET A 324 -9.29 6.35 43.18
CA MET A 324 -9.57 6.58 41.76
C MET A 324 -8.81 7.83 41.30
N GLU A 325 -7.60 7.65 40.77
CA GLU A 325 -6.92 8.68 39.99
C GLU A 325 -7.86 9.14 38.88
N LYS A 326 -7.91 10.46 38.62
CA LYS A 326 -8.70 11.01 37.53
C LYS A 326 -8.34 10.31 36.23
N ALA A 327 -9.36 10.02 35.42
CA ALA A 327 -9.16 9.42 34.11
C ALA A 327 -8.37 10.38 33.23
N LYS A 328 -7.43 9.82 32.46
CA LYS A 328 -6.60 10.58 31.52
C LYS A 328 -6.79 10.05 30.13
N LEU A 329 -6.92 10.95 29.17
CA LEU A 329 -7.06 10.64 27.76
C LEU A 329 -5.97 11.35 26.99
N LYS A 330 -5.10 10.59 26.34
CA LYS A 330 -4.13 11.14 25.38
C LYS A 330 -4.74 11.11 24.00
N LEU A 331 -4.69 12.25 23.33
CA LEU A 331 -5.28 12.46 22.02
C LEU A 331 -4.17 12.67 21.01
N VAL A 332 -4.27 11.97 19.88
CA VAL A 332 -3.47 12.21 18.69
C VAL A 332 -4.41 12.61 17.57
N VAL A 333 -4.20 13.83 17.08
CA VAL A 333 -4.99 14.44 16.02
C VAL A 333 -4.14 14.48 14.75
N TYR A 334 -4.64 13.91 13.67
CA TYR A 334 -3.96 13.94 12.39
C TYR A 334 -4.55 15.01 11.50
N GLY A 335 -3.70 15.68 10.72
CA GLY A 335 -4.16 16.49 9.61
C GLY A 335 -4.81 15.62 8.53
N TYR A 336 -5.67 16.23 7.72
CA TYR A 336 -6.45 15.51 6.70
C TYR A 336 -5.59 14.81 5.65
N VAL A 337 -4.35 15.25 5.46
CA VAL A 337 -3.37 14.61 4.57
C VAL A 337 -3.17 13.12 4.85
N PHE A 338 -3.34 12.69 6.10
CA PHE A 338 -3.22 11.28 6.47
C PHE A 338 -4.29 10.39 5.81
N GLY A 339 -5.44 10.95 5.39
CA GLY A 339 -6.42 10.24 4.56
C GLY A 339 -5.82 9.71 3.26
N LEU A 340 -4.98 10.51 2.60
CA LEU A 340 -4.31 10.14 1.35
C LEU A 340 -3.27 9.02 1.52
N THR A 341 -2.75 8.83 2.75
CA THR A 341 -1.83 7.72 3.05
C THR A 341 -2.53 6.36 3.08
N LYS A 342 -3.85 6.36 3.21
CA LYS A 342 -4.67 5.14 3.33
C LYS A 342 -5.21 4.64 2.00
N ARG A 343 -4.91 5.31 0.88
CA ARG A 343 -5.35 4.92 -0.47
C ARG A 343 -4.16 4.62 -1.36
N TYR A 344 -4.33 3.68 -2.29
CA TYR A 344 -3.37 3.35 -3.33
C TYR A 344 -3.72 4.08 -4.63
N SER A 345 -2.70 4.52 -5.34
CA SER A 345 -2.85 4.98 -6.71
C SER A 345 -3.12 3.80 -7.64
N ILE A 346 -4.06 3.98 -8.56
CA ILE A 346 -4.30 3.10 -9.71
C ILE A 346 -3.97 3.79 -11.04
N ALA A 347 -3.30 4.95 -10.97
CA ALA A 347 -2.89 5.70 -12.14
C ALA A 347 -1.74 5.01 -12.89
N ASP A 348 -1.73 5.19 -14.20
CA ASP A 348 -0.70 4.66 -15.11
C ASP A 348 -0.48 5.66 -16.26
N GLY A 349 0.77 5.85 -16.67
CA GLY A 349 1.14 6.73 -17.79
C GLY A 349 2.01 7.92 -17.40
N GLU A 350 2.08 8.91 -18.30
CA GLU A 350 2.86 10.14 -18.15
C GLU A 350 1.93 11.35 -18.29
N ASP A 351 2.07 12.35 -17.41
CA ASP A 351 1.32 13.60 -17.44
C ASP A 351 2.10 14.69 -16.66
N ASN A 352 1.64 15.94 -16.78
CA ASN A 352 2.12 17.07 -16.00
C ASN A 352 1.93 16.82 -14.49
N CYS A 353 2.89 17.24 -13.69
CA CYS A 353 2.84 17.15 -12.23
C CYS A 353 1.52 17.70 -11.63
N SER A 354 1.06 18.87 -12.08
CA SER A 354 -0.22 19.44 -11.60
C SER A 354 -1.46 18.65 -12.04
N SER A 355 -1.42 18.06 -13.22
CA SER A 355 -2.49 17.15 -13.69
C SER A 355 -2.52 15.90 -12.81
N TRP A 356 -1.36 15.31 -12.51
CA TRP A 356 -1.28 14.15 -11.63
C TRP A 356 -1.81 14.44 -10.23
N VAL A 357 -1.45 15.57 -9.61
CA VAL A 357 -1.99 15.95 -8.29
C VAL A 357 -3.52 16.06 -8.33
N THR A 358 -4.08 16.61 -9.40
CA THR A 358 -5.54 16.72 -9.59
C THR A 358 -6.17 15.33 -9.76
N ASN A 359 -5.60 14.48 -10.61
CA ASN A 359 -6.10 13.14 -10.89
C ASN A 359 -6.03 12.24 -9.65
N LEU A 360 -4.92 12.27 -8.91
CA LEU A 360 -4.70 11.48 -7.70
C LEU A 360 -5.64 11.87 -6.54
N LEU A 361 -6.14 13.12 -6.54
CA LEU A 361 -7.14 13.56 -5.57
C LEU A 361 -8.55 13.03 -5.89
N THR A 362 -8.79 12.57 -7.12
CA THR A 362 -10.11 12.09 -7.54
C THR A 362 -10.56 10.89 -6.70
N GLY A 363 -11.82 10.92 -6.27
CA GLY A 363 -12.43 9.89 -5.43
C GLY A 363 -12.05 9.94 -3.95
N ASP A 364 -11.49 11.05 -3.46
CA ASP A 364 -11.43 11.31 -2.02
C ASP A 364 -12.70 12.03 -1.55
N ASP A 365 -13.38 11.48 -0.55
CA ASP A 365 -14.60 12.08 0.01
C ASP A 365 -14.29 13.19 1.02
N ASN A 366 -13.05 13.27 1.50
CA ASN A 366 -12.66 14.16 2.60
C ASN A 366 -11.89 15.38 2.13
N ILE A 367 -11.05 15.24 1.12
CA ILE A 367 -10.14 16.29 0.67
C ILE A 367 -10.58 16.79 -0.70
N THR A 368 -10.67 18.11 -0.83
CA THR A 368 -11.04 18.77 -2.09
C THR A 368 -9.88 19.60 -2.63
N ALA A 369 -9.90 19.90 -3.92
CA ALA A 369 -8.89 20.75 -4.52
C ALA A 369 -9.01 22.18 -3.95
N GLY A 370 -7.91 22.69 -3.41
CA GLY A 370 -7.74 24.11 -3.11
C GLY A 370 -7.06 24.81 -4.27
N MET A 371 -5.89 25.38 -4.02
CA MET A 371 -5.08 26.02 -5.05
C MET A 371 -4.05 25.05 -5.62
N ILE A 372 -4.20 24.67 -6.89
CA ILE A 372 -3.25 23.82 -7.62
C ILE A 372 -2.63 24.70 -8.72
N GLN A 373 -1.40 25.14 -8.52
CA GLN A 373 -0.65 25.91 -9.50
C GLN A 373 -0.13 24.98 -10.61
N ALA A 374 -0.11 25.48 -11.85
CA ALA A 374 0.35 24.72 -13.00
C ALA A 374 1.85 24.38 -12.89
N ASN A 375 2.17 23.10 -12.98
CA ASN A 375 3.53 22.57 -13.10
C ASN A 375 3.56 21.61 -14.29
N THR A 376 4.20 22.04 -15.38
CA THR A 376 4.27 21.31 -16.65
C THR A 376 5.40 20.29 -16.72
N GLN A 377 6.13 20.06 -15.62
CA GLN A 377 7.11 18.98 -15.54
C GLN A 377 6.39 17.64 -15.73
N GLN A 378 6.87 16.82 -16.67
CA GLN A 378 6.32 15.47 -16.89
C GLN A 378 6.77 14.54 -15.76
N PHE A 379 5.83 13.72 -15.28
CA PHE A 379 6.07 12.69 -14.29
C PHE A 379 5.38 11.40 -14.74
N ALA A 380 6.06 10.26 -14.63
CA ALA A 380 5.52 8.96 -15.03
C ALA A 380 5.13 8.14 -13.80
N ILE A 381 3.91 7.58 -13.82
CA ILE A 381 3.39 6.69 -12.78
C ILE A 381 3.16 5.33 -13.41
N SER A 382 3.54 4.25 -12.70
CA SER A 382 3.26 2.88 -13.13
C SER A 382 2.30 2.18 -12.18
N ALA A 383 1.21 1.61 -12.72
CA ALA A 383 0.27 0.80 -11.95
C ALA A 383 0.85 -0.57 -11.54
N ALA A 384 1.99 -0.98 -12.11
CA ALA A 384 2.63 -2.26 -11.79
C ALA A 384 3.07 -2.33 -10.32
N ASN A 385 3.46 -1.19 -9.73
CA ASN A 385 3.94 -1.06 -8.36
C ASN A 385 3.03 -0.09 -7.59
N PRO A 386 1.93 -0.55 -6.99
CA PRO A 386 0.98 0.33 -6.35
C PRO A 386 1.62 1.05 -5.17
N MET A 387 1.68 2.38 -5.26
CA MET A 387 2.13 3.27 -4.19
C MET A 387 0.94 3.97 -3.54
N ARG A 388 1.11 4.43 -2.30
CA ARG A 388 0.09 5.25 -1.65
C ARG A 388 -0.05 6.58 -2.36
N VAL A 389 -1.27 7.12 -2.41
CA VAL A 389 -1.57 8.40 -3.08
C VAL A 389 -0.70 9.52 -2.51
N TRP A 390 -0.58 9.61 -1.18
CA TRP A 390 0.28 10.61 -0.54
C TRP A 390 1.75 10.47 -0.92
N ASP A 391 2.30 9.25 -0.93
CA ASP A 391 3.71 9.03 -1.26
C ASP A 391 4.01 9.44 -2.70
N MET A 392 3.07 9.17 -3.62
CA MET A 392 3.16 9.60 -5.02
C MET A 392 3.11 11.13 -5.14
N MET A 393 2.13 11.79 -4.51
CA MET A 393 2.03 13.25 -4.54
C MET A 393 3.25 13.92 -3.89
N ARG A 394 3.80 13.34 -2.82
CA ARG A 394 5.03 13.79 -2.21
C ARG A 394 6.21 13.69 -3.18
N GLN A 395 6.36 12.60 -3.92
CA GLN A 395 7.41 12.47 -4.94
C GLN A 395 7.27 13.51 -6.05
N ILE A 396 6.04 13.77 -6.51
CA ILE A 396 5.75 14.82 -7.49
C ILE A 396 6.17 16.20 -6.95
N ALA A 397 5.82 16.54 -5.71
CA ALA A 397 6.25 17.81 -5.11
C ALA A 397 7.77 17.90 -4.93
N GLN A 398 8.43 16.76 -4.66
CA GLN A 398 9.88 16.70 -4.48
C GLN A 398 10.68 16.70 -5.79
N SER A 399 10.06 16.35 -6.92
CA SER A 399 10.72 16.41 -8.23
C SER A 399 10.93 17.84 -8.73
N GLY A 400 10.25 18.82 -8.14
CA GLY A 400 10.40 20.23 -8.50
C GLY A 400 9.78 20.58 -9.85
N ASP A 401 10.41 21.50 -10.57
CA ASP A 401 10.07 21.88 -11.94
C ASP A 401 11.32 22.03 -12.81
N ALA A 402 11.16 22.44 -14.07
CA ALA A 402 12.25 22.63 -15.03
C ALA A 402 13.29 23.69 -14.60
N LEU A 403 13.00 24.51 -13.59
CA LEU A 403 13.90 25.51 -13.02
C LEU A 403 14.44 25.06 -11.64
N ASP A 404 14.24 23.79 -11.28
CA ASP A 404 14.56 23.23 -9.98
C ASP A 404 13.91 24.00 -8.81
N SER A 405 12.77 24.66 -9.07
CA SER A 405 12.05 25.37 -8.03
C SER A 405 11.49 24.40 -7.00
N ARG A 406 11.44 24.83 -5.75
CA ARG A 406 10.79 24.07 -4.68
C ARG A 406 9.27 24.16 -4.81
N TRP A 407 8.61 23.02 -4.66
CA TRP A 407 7.15 22.94 -4.58
C TRP A 407 6.72 22.50 -3.19
N THR A 408 5.58 23.04 -2.75
CA THR A 408 4.93 22.73 -1.49
C THR A 408 3.61 22.02 -1.77
N LEU A 409 3.22 21.14 -0.86
CA LEU A 409 2.01 20.34 -1.00
C LEU A 409 1.43 20.13 0.39
N GLY A 410 0.22 20.62 0.66
CA GLY A 410 -0.36 20.46 1.98
C GLY A 410 -1.86 20.59 1.99
N VAL A 411 -2.49 20.00 3.01
CA VAL A 411 -3.92 20.18 3.26
C VAL A 411 -4.10 21.20 4.38
N TYR A 412 -4.92 22.21 4.10
CA TYR A 412 -5.18 23.34 5.00
C TYR A 412 -6.69 23.49 5.26
N GLU A 413 -7.09 24.66 5.74
CA GLU A 413 -8.46 25.00 6.13
C GLU A 413 -9.52 24.56 5.11
N GLY A 414 -10.57 23.93 5.63
CA GLY A 414 -11.69 23.42 4.84
C GLY A 414 -11.34 22.14 4.09
N ARG A 415 -10.31 21.40 4.53
CA ARG A 415 -9.83 20.16 3.89
C ARG A 415 -9.40 20.38 2.44
N LYS A 416 -8.77 21.52 2.17
CA LYS A 416 -8.33 21.92 0.82
C LYS A 416 -6.87 21.57 0.60
N LEU A 417 -6.60 20.78 -0.45
CA LEU A 417 -5.24 20.46 -0.88
C LEU A 417 -4.68 21.61 -1.72
N HIS A 418 -3.55 22.16 -1.28
CA HIS A 418 -2.82 23.20 -2.00
C HIS A 418 -1.52 22.62 -2.54
N TYR A 419 -1.25 22.85 -3.82
CA TYR A 419 -0.03 22.50 -4.52
C TYR A 419 0.53 23.76 -5.19
N LEU A 420 1.58 24.32 -4.62
CA LEU A 420 2.07 25.66 -4.96
C LEU A 420 3.59 25.67 -5.01
N GLN A 421 4.15 26.51 -5.87
CA GLN A 421 5.57 26.84 -5.81
C GLN A 421 5.86 27.51 -4.46
N ALA A 422 6.94 27.11 -3.79
CA ALA A 422 7.35 27.73 -2.54
C ALA A 422 7.68 29.20 -2.78
N GLU A 423 7.14 30.09 -1.95
CA GLU A 423 7.49 31.50 -1.99
C GLU A 423 9.00 31.66 -1.76
N THR A 424 9.68 32.40 -2.64
CA THR A 424 11.14 32.63 -2.56
C THR A 424 11.51 33.78 -1.63
N GLY A 425 10.50 34.51 -1.13
CA GLY A 425 10.66 35.56 -0.14
C GLY A 425 11.04 35.03 1.24
N ILE A 426 11.82 35.82 1.98
CA ILE A 426 12.14 35.54 3.38
C ILE A 426 10.89 35.84 4.22
N ILE A 427 10.26 34.80 4.77
CA ILE A 427 9.04 34.92 5.57
C ILE A 427 9.34 35.31 7.03
N ALA A 428 10.53 34.95 7.52
CA ALA A 428 10.92 35.21 8.90
C ALA A 428 12.43 35.40 9.06
N ARG A 429 12.83 36.04 10.16
CA ARG A 429 14.21 36.21 10.60
C ARG A 429 14.39 35.57 11.97
N LEU A 430 15.38 34.70 12.11
CA LEU A 430 15.74 34.12 13.39
C LEU A 430 16.85 34.96 14.03
N ARG A 431 16.54 35.58 15.18
CA ARG A 431 17.49 36.40 15.96
C ARG A 431 17.35 36.12 17.45
N ASN A 432 18.47 35.88 18.12
CA ASN A 432 18.53 35.49 19.53
C ASN A 432 17.55 34.33 19.87
N GLY A 433 17.41 33.36 18.96
CA GLY A 433 16.50 32.22 19.10
C GLY A 433 15.01 32.58 19.07
N ARG A 434 14.63 33.72 18.48
CA ARG A 434 13.25 34.16 18.29
C ARG A 434 12.98 34.50 16.82
N PHE A 435 11.76 34.23 16.37
CA PHE A 435 11.33 34.53 15.02
C PHE A 435 10.70 35.92 14.95
N TYR A 436 11.18 36.71 14.01
CA TYR A 436 10.67 38.01 13.65
C TYR A 436 10.13 37.96 12.23
N ASN A 437 9.06 38.69 11.93
CA ASN A 437 8.60 38.84 10.56
C ASN A 437 9.57 39.73 9.77
N SER A 438 9.37 39.84 8.46
CA SER A 438 10.18 40.70 7.59
C SER A 438 10.19 42.18 8.01
N ALA A 439 9.14 42.64 8.70
CA ALA A 439 9.02 43.99 9.26
C ALA A 439 9.70 44.18 10.63
N GLY A 440 10.25 43.11 11.25
CA GLY A 440 10.97 43.17 12.52
C GLY A 440 10.11 42.99 13.78
N SER A 441 8.82 42.69 13.65
CA SER A 441 7.92 42.33 14.77
C SER A 441 8.06 40.85 15.13
N LEU A 442 7.87 40.50 16.40
CA LEU A 442 7.88 39.10 16.84
C LEU A 442 6.73 38.33 16.17
N ILE A 443 7.01 37.14 15.63
CA ILE A 443 5.98 36.26 15.10
C ILE A 443 5.29 35.55 16.26
N ASP A 444 3.96 35.61 16.26
CA ASP A 444 3.15 34.82 17.16
C ASP A 444 3.27 33.33 16.82
N PRO A 445 3.65 32.45 17.78
CA PRO A 445 3.91 31.04 17.50
C PRO A 445 2.77 30.29 16.79
N TRP A 446 1.52 30.68 17.05
CA TRP A 446 0.35 30.05 16.44
C TRP A 446 0.09 30.51 15.00
N LEU A 447 0.73 31.58 14.53
CA LEU A 447 0.64 32.05 13.13
C LEU A 447 1.85 31.66 12.28
N ALA A 448 2.85 31.00 12.88
CA ALA A 448 4.04 30.58 12.17
C ALA A 448 3.72 29.54 11.07
N GLN A 449 4.34 29.71 9.91
CA GLN A 449 4.23 28.81 8.75
C GLN A 449 5.62 28.40 8.24
N PRO A 450 5.75 27.24 7.57
CA PRO A 450 6.97 26.83 6.87
C PRO A 450 7.38 27.80 5.76
N GLY A 451 8.69 27.90 5.46
CA GLY A 451 9.22 28.78 4.40
C GLY A 451 10.67 29.20 4.61
N TYR A 452 11.18 30.13 3.79
CA TYR A 452 12.56 30.61 3.90
C TYR A 452 12.75 31.55 5.10
N VAL A 453 13.78 31.27 5.90
CA VAL A 453 14.15 32.01 7.10
C VAL A 453 15.57 32.53 6.97
N PHE A 454 15.78 33.78 7.36
CA PHE A 454 17.11 34.38 7.43
C PHE A 454 17.68 34.25 8.85
N LEU A 455 18.91 33.76 8.97
CA LEU A 455 19.62 33.55 10.24
C LEU A 455 20.47 34.78 10.58
N ASP A 456 19.92 35.72 11.36
CA ASP A 456 20.61 36.96 11.73
C ASP A 456 21.86 36.69 12.58
N ASP A 457 21.82 35.66 13.43
CA ASP A 457 22.90 35.31 14.36
C ASP A 457 24.05 34.54 13.69
N MET A 458 23.89 34.10 12.43
CA MET A 458 24.92 33.36 11.72
C MET A 458 26.02 34.33 11.24
N PRO A 459 27.31 34.05 11.51
CA PRO A 459 28.40 34.87 10.99
C PRO A 459 28.38 34.85 9.47
N SER A 460 28.64 36.01 8.85
CA SER A 460 28.78 36.06 7.39
C SER A 460 30.07 35.35 6.99
N VAL A 461 29.96 34.31 6.19
CA VAL A 461 31.12 33.68 5.55
C VAL A 461 31.28 34.29 4.16
N VAL A 462 32.52 34.37 3.67
CA VAL A 462 32.86 34.88 2.34
C VAL A 462 32.40 33.87 1.28
N GLY A 463 31.28 34.18 0.63
CA GLY A 463 30.82 33.53 -0.61
C GLY A 463 30.39 34.62 -1.58
N ALA A 464 30.65 34.44 -2.87
CA ALA A 464 30.16 35.37 -3.88
C ALA A 464 28.62 35.28 -3.90
N PRO A 465 27.88 36.36 -3.56
CA PRO A 465 26.44 36.35 -3.73
C PRO A 465 26.17 36.18 -5.22
N THR A 466 25.49 35.10 -5.58
CA THR A 466 24.84 35.00 -6.88
C THR A 466 23.67 35.99 -6.91
N THR A 467 22.96 36.06 -8.03
CA THR A 467 21.78 36.93 -8.18
C THR A 467 20.57 36.47 -7.37
N THR A 468 20.65 35.35 -6.64
CA THR A 468 19.54 34.70 -5.94
C THR A 468 19.78 34.61 -4.44
N ASN A 469 18.84 35.13 -3.65
CA ASN A 469 18.90 35.09 -2.19
C ASN A 469 19.09 33.67 -1.62
N ILE A 470 18.62 32.64 -2.32
CA ILE A 470 18.68 31.23 -1.91
C ILE A 470 20.13 30.72 -1.75
N ASP A 471 21.09 31.33 -2.44
CA ASP A 471 22.51 30.94 -2.37
C ASP A 471 23.23 31.59 -1.16
N ASP A 472 22.55 32.48 -0.42
CA ASP A 472 23.08 33.00 0.85
C ASP A 472 23.02 31.89 1.90
N GLN A 473 24.18 31.58 2.48
CA GLN A 473 24.32 30.59 3.56
C GLN A 473 23.49 30.91 4.80
N LYS A 474 23.07 32.17 4.96
CA LYS A 474 22.19 32.60 6.06
C LYS A 474 20.72 32.32 5.79
N ILE A 475 20.35 31.89 4.59
CA ILE A 475 18.97 31.53 4.26
C ILE A 475 18.82 30.02 4.33
N VAL A 476 17.87 29.59 5.16
CA VAL A 476 17.54 28.17 5.30
C VAL A 476 16.04 27.99 5.14
N TYR A 477 15.65 26.88 4.51
CA TYR A 477 14.24 26.52 4.41
C TYR A 477 13.78 25.78 5.65
N MET A 478 12.76 26.33 6.30
CA MET A 478 12.08 25.72 7.45
C MET A 478 10.98 24.79 6.94
N GLU A 479 11.19 23.48 7.04
CA GLU A 479 10.25 22.47 6.54
C GLU A 479 9.06 22.24 7.46
N GLU A 480 9.27 22.35 8.77
CA GLU A 480 8.25 22.10 9.77
C GLU A 480 8.31 23.16 10.87
N VAL A 481 7.14 23.64 11.27
CA VAL A 481 6.94 24.50 12.44
C VAL A 481 6.09 23.76 13.46
N GLU A 482 6.46 23.90 14.73
CA GLU A 482 5.80 23.25 15.85
C GLU A 482 5.38 24.29 16.88
N PHE A 483 4.12 24.26 17.29
CA PHE A 483 3.61 25.08 18.39
C PHE A 483 3.38 24.18 19.62
N ASP A 484 3.97 24.57 20.74
CA ASP A 484 3.80 23.96 22.06
C ASP A 484 3.20 24.99 23.04
N ALA A 485 1.92 24.79 23.36
CA ALA A 485 1.18 25.66 24.26
C ALA A 485 1.74 25.62 25.68
N ALA A 486 2.14 24.44 26.18
CA ALA A 486 2.67 24.28 27.53
C ALA A 486 3.97 25.09 27.71
N LYS A 487 4.85 25.06 26.70
CA LYS A 487 6.10 25.81 26.70
C LYS A 487 5.85 27.32 26.54
N TRP A 488 4.88 27.71 25.72
CA TRP A 488 4.42 29.10 25.61
C TRP A 488 3.95 29.65 26.95
N LEU A 489 3.02 28.97 27.62
CA LEU A 489 2.46 29.39 28.90
C LEU A 489 3.53 29.53 30.01
N LYS A 490 4.60 28.72 29.94
CA LYS A 490 5.69 28.75 30.94
C LYS A 490 6.74 29.82 30.65
N THR A 491 7.08 30.06 29.39
CA THR A 491 8.30 30.80 29.02
C THR A 491 8.08 31.93 28.01
N GLY A 492 6.88 32.05 27.44
CA GLY A 492 6.62 32.90 26.26
C GLY A 492 7.39 32.43 25.02
N ARG A 493 7.82 31.16 24.97
CA ARG A 493 8.53 30.56 23.83
C ARG A 493 7.87 29.23 23.47
N GLY A 494 6.91 29.25 22.55
CA GLY A 494 6.14 28.07 22.13
C GLY A 494 6.53 27.52 20.76
N LEU A 495 7.39 28.21 20.01
CA LEU A 495 7.71 27.85 18.64
C LEU A 495 8.96 26.97 18.56
N GLY A 496 8.80 25.77 18.01
CA GLY A 496 9.86 24.90 17.54
C GLY A 496 9.87 24.84 16.02
N TYR A 497 10.97 24.39 15.43
CA TYR A 497 11.10 24.25 13.99
C TYR A 497 12.09 23.14 13.61
N ARG A 498 11.94 22.64 12.39
CA ARG A 498 12.89 21.73 11.76
C ARG A 498 13.35 22.35 10.44
N MET A 499 14.66 22.52 10.32
CA MET A 499 15.28 22.89 9.06
C MET A 499 15.49 21.63 8.22
N GLU A 500 15.49 21.80 6.90
CA GLU A 500 16.01 20.76 6.02
C GLU A 500 17.48 20.50 6.35
N ALA A 501 17.87 19.22 6.42
CA ALA A 501 19.28 18.89 6.45
C ALA A 501 19.84 19.20 5.06
N ASN A 502 20.75 20.20 4.97
CA ASN A 502 21.44 20.51 3.72
C ASN A 502 21.95 19.21 3.08
N ARG A 503 21.54 18.97 1.83
CA ARG A 503 21.99 17.82 1.02
C ARG A 503 23.48 17.87 0.77
#